data_AF-E1ZJI4-F1
#
_entry.id   AF-E1ZJI4-F1
#
_cell.length_a   1.000
_cell.length_b   1.000
_cell.length_c   1.000
_cell.angle_alpha   90.00
_cell.angle_beta   90.00
_cell.angle_gamma   90.00
#
_symmetry.space_group_name_H-M   'P 1'
#
loop_
_entity.id
_entity.type
_entity.pdbx_description
1 polymer ?
#
loop_
_entity_poly.entity_id
_entity_poly.type
_entity_poly.pdbx_seq_one_letter_code
_entity_poly.pdbx_strand_id
1 'polypeptide(L)' 'MVQGKDIALCLVAIVLPPLAVYINQNKLNGVVCLNLILTIFVWLPGVIHAIWVILKGHSVKAVRGLEDATEALIPDL' A
#
# COMPACT_ATOMS: atom_id res chain seq x y z
N MET A 1 -9.29 -35.69 -0.73
CA MET A 1 -10.07 -35.16 -1.87
C MET A 1 -10.11 -33.66 -1.68
N VAL A 2 -9.29 -32.92 -2.43
CA VAL A 2 -9.23 -31.45 -2.31
C VAL A 2 -10.44 -30.93 -3.06
N GLN A 3 -11.36 -30.20 -2.40
CA GLN A 3 -12.51 -29.64 -3.09
C GLN A 3 -12.09 -28.33 -3.74
N GLY A 4 -12.61 -28.00 -4.93
CA GLY A 4 -12.26 -26.78 -5.67
C GLY A 4 -12.41 -25.47 -4.87
N LYS A 5 -13.16 -25.50 -3.76
CA LYS A 5 -13.28 -24.42 -2.78
C LYS A 5 -11.95 -24.04 -2.11
N ASP A 6 -11.06 -25.01 -1.87
CA ASP A 6 -9.75 -24.80 -1.24
C ASP A 6 -8.81 -23.98 -2.14
N ILE A 7 -8.93 -24.17 -3.46
CA ILE A 7 -8.13 -23.45 -4.47
C ILE A 7 -8.62 -22.01 -4.63
N ALA A 8 -9.95 -21.80 -4.64
CA ALA A 8 -10.53 -20.45 -4.66
C ALA A 8 -10.13 -19.63 -3.42
N LEU A 9 -10.10 -20.27 -2.24
CA LEU A 9 -9.64 -19.64 -1.00
C LEU A 9 -8.14 -19.33 -1.02
N CYS A 10 -7.33 -20.16 -1.70
CA CYS A 10 -5.91 -19.90 -1.88
C CYS A 10 -5.65 -18.66 -2.77
N LEU A 11 -6.42 -18.51 -3.86
CA LEU A 11 -6.40 -17.31 -4.71
C LEU A 11 -6.83 -16.05 -3.96
N VAL A 12 -7.89 -16.12 -3.15
CA VAL A 12 -8.34 -14.99 -2.32
C VAL A 12 -7.33 -14.69 -1.21
N ALA A 13 -6.63 -15.69 -0.68
CA ALA A 13 -5.59 -15.48 0.34
C ALA A 13 -4.37 -14.70 -0.17
N ILE A 14 -4.14 -14.68 -1.50
CA ILE A 14 -3.07 -13.89 -2.12
C ILE A 14 -3.46 -12.41 -2.23
N VAL A 15 -4.75 -12.10 -2.43
CA VAL A 15 -5.25 -10.72 -2.61
C VAL A 15 -5.72 -10.11 -1.29
N LEU A 16 -6.36 -10.91 -0.43
CA LEU A 16 -6.89 -10.57 0.88
C LEU A 16 -6.72 -11.78 1.84
N PRO A 17 -5.49 -12.02 2.33
CA PRO A 17 -5.21 -13.07 3.31
C PRO A 17 -6.17 -13.11 4.52
N PRO A 18 -6.59 -11.98 5.14
CA PRO A 18 -7.45 -12.05 6.32
C PRO A 18 -8.88 -12.56 6.02
N LEU A 19 -9.41 -12.29 4.83
CA LEU A 19 -10.79 -12.65 4.49
C LEU A 19 -10.92 -14.15 4.15
N ALA A 20 -9.93 -14.71 3.45
CA ALA A 20 -9.90 -16.15 3.15
C ALA A 20 -9.79 -17.01 4.41
N VAL A 21 -8.97 -16.58 5.38
CA VAL A 21 -8.76 -17.33 6.63
C VAL A 21 -9.99 -17.23 7.54
N TYR A 22 -10.69 -16.08 7.57
CA TYR A 22 -11.94 -15.92 8.31
C TYR A 22 -13.04 -16.88 7.83
N ILE A 23 -13.22 -16.99 6.50
CA ILE A 23 -14.24 -17.85 5.89
C ILE A 23 -13.89 -19.36 6.04
N ASN A 24 -12.61 -19.70 6.00
CA ASN A 24 -12.18 -21.11 6.02
C ASN A 24 -12.13 -21.70 7.44
N GLN A 25 -11.79 -20.91 8.46
CA GLN A 25 -11.57 -21.48 9.80
C GLN A 25 -12.81 -21.54 10.67
N ASN A 26 -13.82 -20.66 10.46
CA ASN A 26 -15.02 -20.56 11.32
C ASN A 26 -14.71 -20.61 12.84
N LYS A 27 -13.47 -20.25 13.20
CA LYS A 27 -12.82 -20.29 14.51
C LYS A 27 -11.69 -19.26 14.48
N LEU A 28 -11.63 -18.44 15.53
CA LEU A 28 -10.58 -17.45 15.73
C LEU A 28 -9.32 -18.16 16.25
N ASN A 29 -8.59 -18.81 15.35
CA ASN A 29 -7.30 -19.41 15.70
C ASN A 29 -6.19 -18.34 15.59
N GLY A 30 -5.11 -18.48 16.39
CA GLY A 30 -4.02 -17.49 16.48
C GLY A 30 -3.37 -17.12 15.14
N VAL A 31 -3.49 -17.99 14.13
CA VAL A 31 -3.03 -17.77 12.75
C VAL A 31 -3.81 -16.67 12.02
N VAL A 32 -5.13 -16.54 12.27
CA VAL A 32 -5.96 -15.44 11.70
C VAL A 32 -5.50 -14.09 12.28
N CYS A 33 -5.26 -14.07 13.59
CA CYS A 33 -4.83 -12.86 14.30
C CYS A 33 -3.44 -12.42 13.85
N LEU A 34 -2.51 -13.37 13.64
CA LEU A 34 -1.18 -13.10 13.10
C LEU A 34 -1.24 -12.49 11.69
N ASN A 35 -2.02 -13.07 10.77
CA ASN A 35 -2.15 -12.54 9.41
C ASN A 35 -2.87 -11.18 9.37
N LEU A 36 -3.82 -10.92 10.27
CA LEU A 36 -4.46 -9.62 10.40
C LEU A 36 -3.48 -8.56 10.91
N ILE A 37 -2.68 -8.88 11.93
CA ILE A 37 -1.62 -8.02 12.44
C ILE A 37 -0.58 -7.76 11.35
N LEU A 38 -0.15 -8.79 10.63
CA LEU A 38 0.83 -8.66 9.54
C LEU A 38 0.30 -7.77 8.41
N THR A 39 -0.98 -7.93 8.05
CA THR A 39 -1.63 -7.06 7.06
C THR A 39 -1.66 -5.62 7.54
N ILE A 40 -2.06 -5.35 8.79
CA ILE A 40 -2.09 -3.99 9.34
C ILE A 40 -0.67 -3.40 9.45
N PHE A 41 0.32 -4.20 9.87
CA PHE A 41 1.69 -3.76 10.09
C PHE A 41 2.44 -3.49 8.77
N VAL A 42 2.06 -4.12 7.66
CA VAL A 42 2.60 -3.84 6.32
C VAL A 42 1.79 -2.77 5.58
N TRP A 43 0.47 -2.71 5.81
CA TRP A 43 -0.42 -1.74 5.17
C TRP A 43 -0.20 -0.32 5.70
N LEU A 44 -0.08 -0.15 7.01
CA LEU A 44 0.12 1.16 7.63
C LEU A 44 1.39 1.89 7.12
N PRO A 45 2.60 1.26 7.11
CA PRO A 45 3.79 1.90 6.55
C PRO A 45 3.68 2.12 5.03
N GLY A 46 2.97 1.25 4.30
CA GLY A 46 2.70 1.44 2.87
C GLY A 46 1.88 2.70 2.58
N VAL A 47 0.82 2.94 3.36
CA VAL A 47 -0.02 4.14 3.25
C VAL A 47 0.79 5.40 3.61
N ILE A 48 1.54 5.37 4.71
CA ILE A 48 2.38 6.50 5.12
C ILE A 48 3.45 6.81 4.05
N HIS A 49 4.09 5.78 3.48
CA HIS A 49 5.09 5.93 2.43
C HIS A 49 4.49 6.57 1.17
N ALA A 50 3.31 6.11 0.74
CA ALA A 50 2.63 6.67 -0.43
C ALA A 50 2.30 8.16 -0.22
N ILE A 51 1.76 8.53 0.93
CA ILE A 51 1.45 9.93 1.27
C ILE A 51 2.72 10.78 1.27
N TRP A 52 3.83 10.30 1.85
CA TRP A 52 5.10 11.02 1.87
C TRP A 52 5.68 11.26 0.47
N VAL A 53 5.64 10.26 -0.40
CA VAL A 53 6.11 10.36 -1.79
C VAL A 53 5.28 11.39 -2.57
N ILE A 54 3.96 11.37 -2.43
CA ILE A 54 3.06 12.30 -3.12
C ILE A 54 3.32 13.74 -2.65
N LEU A 55 3.40 13.96 -1.34
CA LEU A 55 3.64 15.30 -0.77
C LEU A 55 4.99 15.87 -1.20
N LYS A 56 6.05 15.05 -1.25
CA LYS A 56 7.37 15.49 -1.71
C LYS A 56 7.37 15.95 -3.17
N GLY A 57 6.52 15.36 -4.02
CA GLY A 57 6.42 15.72 -5.43
C GLY A 57 5.81 17.11 -5.68
N HIS A 58 4.98 17.63 -4.78
CA HIS A 58 4.28 18.90 -4.99
C HIS A 58 5.12 20.14 -4.66
N SER A 59 5.94 20.11 -3.61
CA SER A 59 6.83 21.25 -3.31
C SER A 59 7.86 21.52 -4.40
N VAL A 60 8.36 20.47 -5.07
CA VAL A 60 9.42 20.62 -6.09
C VAL A 60 8.88 21.20 -7.39
N LYS A 61 7.63 20.94 -7.78
CA LYS A 61 7.05 21.51 -9.01
C LYS A 61 6.79 23.01 -8.90
N ALA A 62 6.36 23.47 -7.71
CA ALA A 62 6.15 24.89 -7.46
C ALA A 62 7.47 25.67 -7.46
N VAL A 63 8.52 25.12 -6.84
CA VAL A 63 9.86 25.74 -6.84
C VAL A 63 10.47 25.72 -8.23
N ARG A 64 10.39 24.60 -8.97
CA ARG A 64 10.89 24.54 -10.36
C ARG A 64 10.25 25.58 -11.27
N GLY A 65 8.94 25.82 -11.18
CA GLY A 65 8.31 26.87 -11.98
C GLY A 65 8.78 28.29 -11.64
N LEU A 66 9.28 28.51 -10.42
CA LEU A 66 9.90 29.77 -10.02
C LEU A 66 11.36 29.85 -10.48
N GLU A 67 12.09 28.73 -10.49
CA GLU A 67 13.44 28.62 -11.06
C GLU A 67 13.40 28.85 -12.58
N ASP A 68 12.44 28.24 -13.29
CA ASP A 68 12.22 28.44 -14.72
C ASP A 68 11.87 29.92 -15.02
N ALA A 69 11.06 30.55 -14.16
CA ALA A 69 10.72 31.97 -14.30
C ALA A 69 11.90 32.90 -13.94
N THR A 70 12.75 32.53 -12.97
CA THR A 70 13.93 33.32 -12.61
C THR A 70 15.01 33.25 -13.69
N GLU A 71 15.19 32.09 -14.33
CA GLU A 71 16.15 31.87 -15.42
C GLU A 71 15.69 32.58 -16.71
N ALA A 72 14.39 32.61 -16.97
CA ALA A 72 13.82 33.39 -18.08
C ALA A 72 13.93 34.91 -17.88
N LEU A 73 13.91 35.39 -16.63
CA LEU A 73 14.01 36.82 -16.30
C LEU A 73 15.45 37.32 -16.11
N ILE A 74 16.39 36.42 -15.77
CA ILE A 74 17.81 36.74 -15.57
C ILE A 74 18.65 35.71 -16.35
N PRO A 75 18.80 35.87 -17.67
CA PRO A 75 19.56 34.95 -18.50
C PRO A 75 21.09 34.99 -18.24
N ASP A 76 21.58 35.94 -17.45
CA ASP A 76 23.01 36.28 -17.33
C ASP A 76 23.54 36.41 -15.88
N LEU A 77 23.03 35.65 -14.91
CA LEU A 77 23.68 35.53 -13.59
C LEU A 77 24.72 34.41 -13.55
#